data_AF-A0A2M7TEE0-F1
#
_entry.id   AF-A0A2M7TEE0-F1
#
_cell.length_a   1.000
_cell.length_b   1.000
_cell.length_c   1.000
_cell.angle_alpha   90.00
_cell.angle_beta   90.00
_cell.angle_gamma   90.00
#
_symmetry.space_group_name_H-M   'P 1'
#
loop_
_entity.id
_entity.type
_entity.pdbx_description
1 polymer ?
#
loop_
_entity_poly.entity_id
_entity_poly.type
_entity_poly.pdbx_seq_one_letter_code
_entity_poly.pdbx_strand_id
1 'polypeptide(L)'
;MVFLHGTVIMHRGGLGKSPNERGEQVEENEESVHRYEDYVPVDNAIKKLRKWQQQGAEIIYLSSHQSEEDTRKDRKVLSNYNFPDAPVLYRRGKETYAEIAERVMPDILVEDNCESIGGESEMTFPRVKPQKKKLIKSIIVNEFSGIDNLPDDINQLRRFTETR
;
A
#
# COMPACT_ATOMS: atom_id res chain seq x y z
N MET A 1 -2.44 8.33 2.80
CA MET A 1 -1.75 7.68 1.67
C MET A 1 -1.56 6.22 1.99
N VAL A 2 -1.82 5.33 1.03
CA VAL A 2 -1.75 3.88 1.21
C VAL A 2 -0.95 3.28 0.06
N PHE A 3 0.07 2.48 0.36
CA PHE A 3 0.80 1.73 -0.66
C PHE A 3 -0.09 0.67 -1.29
N LEU A 4 0.08 0.37 -2.58
CA LEU A 4 -0.81 -0.55 -3.30
C LEU A 4 -0.39 -2.01 -3.14
N HIS A 5 0.70 -2.38 -3.81
CA HIS A 5 1.18 -3.75 -3.93
C HIS A 5 1.65 -4.28 -2.59
N GLY A 6 1.22 -5.48 -2.21
CA GLY A 6 1.55 -6.10 -0.92
C GLY A 6 0.69 -5.60 0.25
N THR A 7 0.15 -4.38 0.16
CA THR A 7 -0.63 -3.76 1.24
C THR A 7 -2.14 -3.84 1.03
N VAL A 8 -2.68 -3.45 -0.15
CA VAL A 8 -4.13 -3.48 -0.42
C VAL A 8 -4.51 -4.24 -1.68
N ILE A 9 -3.55 -4.49 -2.57
CA ILE A 9 -3.68 -5.41 -3.70
C ILE A 9 -2.50 -6.39 -3.73
N MET A 10 -2.73 -7.59 -4.23
CA MET A 10 -1.73 -8.65 -4.36
C MET A 10 -1.92 -9.43 -5.66
N HIS A 11 -0.90 -10.21 -6.04
CA HIS A 11 -0.98 -11.12 -7.18
C HIS A 11 -2.08 -12.16 -6.99
N ARG A 12 -2.69 -12.58 -8.09
CA ARG A 12 -3.84 -13.49 -8.06
C ARG A 12 -3.53 -14.85 -7.43
N GLY A 13 -2.29 -15.34 -7.60
CA GLY A 13 -1.81 -16.59 -7.02
C GLY A 13 -1.80 -16.59 -5.48
N GLY A 14 -1.86 -15.42 -4.85
CA GLY A 14 -1.97 -15.26 -3.40
C GLY A 14 -3.37 -15.51 -2.82
N LEU A 15 -4.39 -15.75 -3.65
CA LEU A 15 -5.75 -16.05 -3.17
C LEU A 15 -5.78 -17.34 -2.36
N GLY A 16 -6.36 -17.26 -1.16
CA GLY A 16 -6.44 -18.39 -0.23
C GLY A 16 -5.11 -18.76 0.44
N LYS A 17 -4.07 -17.95 0.23
CA LYS A 17 -2.74 -18.11 0.85
C LYS A 17 -2.60 -17.25 2.10
N SER A 18 -1.77 -17.70 3.02
CA SER A 18 -1.32 -16.91 4.16
C SER A 18 -0.36 -15.79 3.72
N PRO A 19 -0.14 -14.75 4.54
CA PRO A 19 0.83 -13.70 4.23
C PRO A 19 2.24 -14.24 3.93
N ASN A 20 2.72 -15.22 4.70
CA ASN A 20 4.03 -15.83 4.49
C ASN A 20 4.11 -16.57 3.14
N GLU A 21 3.10 -17.39 2.80
CA GLU A 21 3.05 -18.07 1.50
C GLU A 21 3.01 -17.07 0.32
N ARG A 22 2.36 -15.92 0.50
CA ARG A 22 2.34 -14.85 -0.52
C ARG A 22 3.73 -14.22 -0.67
N GLY A 23 4.47 -14.04 0.43
CA GLY A 23 5.86 -13.59 0.42
C GLY A 23 6.79 -14.59 -0.27
N GLU A 24 6.68 -15.88 0.07
CA GLU A 24 7.44 -16.96 -0.59
C GLU A 24 7.20 -16.97 -2.11
N GLN A 25 5.95 -16.78 -2.57
CA GLN A 25 5.64 -16.67 -4.00
C GLN A 25 6.36 -15.50 -4.69
N VAL A 26 6.57 -14.38 -3.99
CA VAL A 26 7.35 -13.26 -4.53
C VAL A 26 8.84 -13.59 -4.59
N GLU A 27 9.39 -14.19 -3.55
CA GLU A 27 10.80 -14.63 -3.52
C GLU A 27 11.10 -15.68 -4.60
N GLU A 28 10.18 -16.61 -4.81
CA GLU A 28 10.25 -17.67 -5.83
C GLU A 28 9.91 -17.18 -7.24
N ASN A 29 9.50 -15.91 -7.37
CA ASN A 29 9.18 -15.27 -8.63
C ASN A 29 8.04 -15.99 -9.38
N GLU A 30 6.99 -16.38 -8.64
CA GLU A 30 5.81 -17.06 -9.16
C GLU A 30 5.17 -16.26 -10.31
N GLU A 31 4.61 -16.97 -11.30
CA GLU A 31 4.19 -16.36 -12.56
C GLU A 31 3.19 -15.20 -12.38
N SER A 32 2.24 -15.32 -11.46
CA SER A 32 1.22 -14.29 -11.26
C SER A 32 1.75 -13.01 -10.60
N VAL A 33 2.93 -13.02 -9.99
CA VAL A 33 3.62 -11.83 -9.44
C VAL A 33 3.90 -10.78 -10.52
N HIS A 34 4.04 -11.18 -11.78
CA HIS A 34 4.27 -10.24 -12.89
C HIS A 34 2.98 -9.83 -13.62
N ARG A 35 1.84 -10.42 -13.26
CA ARG A 35 0.55 -10.20 -13.91
C ARG A 35 -0.27 -9.13 -13.18
N TYR A 36 0.29 -7.92 -13.10
CA TYR A 36 -0.30 -6.77 -12.37
C TYR A 36 -1.76 -6.48 -12.73
N GLU A 37 -2.16 -6.68 -13.99
CA GLU A 37 -3.54 -6.52 -14.45
C GLU A 37 -4.56 -7.51 -13.87
N ASP A 38 -4.07 -8.65 -13.36
CA ASP A 38 -4.86 -9.70 -12.74
C ASP A 38 -4.87 -9.61 -11.21
N TYR A 39 -4.21 -8.60 -10.63
CA TYR A 39 -4.12 -8.41 -9.18
C TYR A 39 -5.51 -8.30 -8.55
N VAL A 40 -5.57 -8.71 -7.29
CA VAL A 40 -6.80 -8.82 -6.51
C VAL A 40 -6.68 -8.02 -5.21
N PRO A 41 -7.79 -7.58 -4.60
CA PRO A 41 -7.76 -6.96 -3.29
C PRO A 41 -7.19 -7.91 -2.24
N VAL A 42 -6.42 -7.37 -1.31
CA VAL A 42 -6.04 -8.10 -0.09
C VAL A 42 -7.22 -8.04 0.88
N ASP A 43 -7.80 -9.20 1.16
CA ASP A 43 -8.83 -9.41 2.19
C ASP A 43 -9.94 -8.33 2.19
N ASN A 44 -10.18 -7.61 3.30
CA ASN A 44 -11.22 -6.58 3.39
C ASN A 44 -10.72 -5.15 3.10
N ALA A 45 -9.60 -4.97 2.40
CA ALA A 45 -9.01 -3.66 2.15
C ALA A 45 -10.01 -2.62 1.59
N ILE A 46 -10.85 -3.01 0.63
CA ILE A 46 -11.86 -2.12 0.03
C ILE A 46 -12.84 -1.60 1.09
N LYS A 47 -13.33 -2.50 1.96
CA LYS A 47 -14.27 -2.14 3.02
C LYS A 47 -13.64 -1.17 4.01
N LYS A 48 -12.37 -1.40 4.36
CA LYS A 48 -11.61 -0.54 5.28
C LYS A 48 -11.43 0.87 4.71
N LEU A 49 -10.94 0.96 3.47
CA LEU A 49 -10.72 2.24 2.79
C LEU A 49 -12.02 3.04 2.63
N ARG A 50 -13.13 2.37 2.30
CA ARG A 50 -14.46 3.02 2.22
C ARG A 50 -14.92 3.56 3.56
N LYS A 51 -14.70 2.85 4.67
CA LYS A 51 -15.04 3.36 6.01
C LYS A 51 -14.26 4.62 6.36
N TRP A 52 -12.97 4.69 6.02
CA TRP A 52 -12.17 5.89 6.23
C TRP A 52 -12.65 7.04 5.34
N GLN A 53 -12.94 6.79 4.06
CA GLN A 53 -13.48 7.79 3.14
C GLN A 53 -14.82 8.36 3.63
N GLN A 54 -15.73 7.51 4.14
CA GLN A 54 -17.02 7.93 4.70
C GLN A 54 -16.89 8.83 5.94
N GLN A 55 -15.75 8.77 6.63
CA GLN A 55 -15.41 9.65 7.75
C GLN A 55 -14.67 10.92 7.31
N GLY A 56 -14.60 11.18 6.00
CA GLY A 56 -13.97 12.38 5.43
C GLY A 56 -12.47 12.24 5.19
N ALA A 57 -11.90 11.03 5.25
CA ALA A 57 -10.50 10.84 4.87
C ALA A 57 -10.33 10.94 3.35
N GLU A 58 -9.34 11.74 2.92
CA GLU A 58 -8.87 11.74 1.53
C GLU A 58 -7.92 10.54 1.33
N ILE A 59 -8.25 9.68 0.37
CA ILE A 59 -7.42 8.53 0.01
C ILE A 59 -6.49 8.93 -1.14
N ILE A 60 -5.23 8.53 -1.03
CA ILE A 60 -4.23 8.65 -2.09
C ILE A 60 -3.49 7.33 -2.11
N TYR A 61 -3.37 6.72 -3.30
CA TYR A 61 -2.65 5.48 -3.51
C TYR A 61 -1.21 5.75 -3.96
N LEU A 62 -0.29 4.90 -3.51
CA LEU A 62 1.10 4.90 -3.96
C LEU A 62 1.43 3.55 -4.61
N SER A 63 1.72 3.58 -5.90
CA SER A 63 2.10 2.41 -6.70
C SER A 63 3.60 2.17 -6.64
N SER A 64 4.00 0.90 -6.81
CA SER A 64 5.40 0.51 -6.99
C SER A 64 5.91 0.74 -8.41
N HIS A 65 5.01 0.97 -9.37
CA HIS A 65 5.37 1.19 -10.77
C HIS A 65 6.09 2.52 -11.00
N GLN A 66 6.75 2.62 -12.16
CA GLN A 66 7.50 3.81 -12.57
C GLN A 66 7.02 4.41 -13.91
N SER A 67 6.02 3.79 -14.53
CA SER A 67 5.49 4.19 -15.83
C SER A 67 4.00 4.48 -15.74
N GLU A 68 3.52 5.39 -16.59
CA GLU A 68 2.08 5.66 -16.72
C GLU A 68 1.33 4.45 -17.29
N GLU A 69 1.99 3.65 -18.14
CA GLU A 69 1.42 2.44 -18.72
C GLU A 69 1.13 1.38 -17.65
N ASP A 70 2.09 1.10 -16.77
CA ASP A 70 1.90 0.13 -15.71
C ASP A 70 0.94 0.65 -14.64
N THR A 71 0.99 1.95 -14.31
CA THR A 71 0.02 2.56 -13.38
C THR A 71 -1.42 2.47 -13.91
N ARG A 72 -1.64 2.36 -15.23
CA ARG A 72 -2.99 2.10 -15.77
C ARG A 72 -3.50 0.70 -15.42
N LYS A 73 -2.62 -0.29 -15.24
CA LYS A 73 -2.99 -1.63 -14.75
C LYS A 73 -3.55 -1.51 -13.34
N ASP A 74 -2.88 -0.78 -12.45
CA ASP A 74 -3.37 -0.52 -11.10
C ASP A 74 -4.73 0.17 -11.12
N ARG A 75 -4.89 1.25 -11.89
CA ARG A 75 -6.16 1.96 -11.99
C ARG A 75 -7.29 1.05 -12.50
N LYS A 76 -6.99 0.17 -13.44
CA LYS A 76 -7.94 -0.83 -13.94
C LYS A 76 -8.33 -1.82 -12.85
N VAL A 77 -7.37 -2.35 -12.08
CA VAL A 77 -7.64 -3.22 -10.93
C VAL A 77 -8.52 -2.50 -9.90
N LEU A 78 -8.13 -1.29 -9.49
CA LEU A 78 -8.89 -0.49 -8.53
C LEU A 78 -10.33 -0.24 -9.00
N SER A 79 -10.51 0.08 -10.29
CA SER A 79 -11.84 0.25 -10.89
C SER A 79 -12.64 -1.05 -10.93
N ASN A 80 -12.03 -2.17 -11.33
CA ASN A 80 -12.71 -3.47 -11.45
C ASN A 80 -13.27 -3.96 -10.10
N TYR A 81 -12.54 -3.70 -9.02
CA TYR A 81 -12.93 -4.10 -7.67
C TYR A 81 -13.66 -3.00 -6.89
N ASN A 82 -13.98 -1.88 -7.52
CA ASN A 82 -14.67 -0.75 -6.89
C ASN A 82 -13.94 -0.26 -5.62
N PHE A 83 -12.64 -0.01 -5.71
CA PHE A 83 -11.94 0.79 -4.69
C PHE A 83 -12.49 2.22 -4.64
N PRO A 84 -12.32 2.95 -3.53
CA PRO A 84 -12.51 4.39 -3.51
C PRO A 84 -11.79 5.06 -4.68
N ASP A 85 -12.50 5.93 -5.41
CA ASP A 85 -11.89 6.74 -6.46
C ASP A 85 -10.91 7.73 -5.82
N ALA A 86 -9.64 7.66 -6.23
CA ALA A 86 -8.56 8.39 -5.63
C ALA A 86 -7.33 8.45 -6.56
N PRO A 87 -6.47 9.47 -6.42
CA PRO A 87 -5.24 9.55 -7.20
C PRO A 87 -4.31 8.36 -6.93
N VAL A 88 -3.75 7.79 -8.00
CA VAL A 88 -2.64 6.83 -7.95
C VAL A 88 -1.35 7.54 -8.33
N LEU A 89 -0.49 7.72 -7.34
CA LEU A 89 0.85 8.28 -7.50
C LEU A 89 1.86 7.17 -7.72
N TYR A 90 2.93 7.48 -8.45
CA TYR A 90 3.97 6.54 -8.83
C TYR A 90 5.26 7.31 -9.08
N ARG A 91 6.41 6.64 -8.98
CA ARG A 91 7.73 7.28 -9.16
C ARG A 91 7.98 7.59 -10.62
N ARG A 92 8.64 8.71 -10.91
CA ARG A 92 9.11 9.02 -12.28
C ARG A 92 10.62 9.23 -12.31
N GLY A 93 11.29 8.55 -13.24
CA GLY A 93 12.73 8.68 -13.41
C GLY A 93 13.49 8.23 -12.16
N LYS A 94 14.19 9.16 -11.51
CA LYS A 94 14.95 8.88 -10.28
C LYS A 94 14.21 9.26 -8.99
N GLU A 95 12.95 9.72 -9.09
CA GLU A 95 12.12 10.02 -7.92
C GLU A 95 11.99 8.78 -7.03
N THR A 96 12.09 8.96 -5.73
CA THR A 96 11.91 7.92 -4.70
C THR A 96 10.50 7.98 -4.11
N TYR A 97 10.04 6.89 -3.47
CA TYR A 97 8.75 6.91 -2.78
C TYR A 97 8.73 7.97 -1.67
N ALA A 98 9.86 8.12 -0.97
CA ALA A 98 10.03 9.14 0.05
C ALA A 98 9.83 10.55 -0.52
N GLU A 99 10.38 10.87 -1.70
CA GLU A 99 10.16 12.18 -2.31
C GLU A 99 8.68 12.45 -2.65
N ILE A 100 7.93 11.43 -3.06
CA ILE A 100 6.48 11.54 -3.25
C ILE A 100 5.77 11.80 -1.91
N ALA A 101 6.03 10.97 -0.90
CA ALA A 101 5.44 11.14 0.43
C ALA A 101 5.79 12.50 1.04
N GLU A 102 7.02 12.97 0.84
CA GLU A 102 7.51 14.28 1.26
C GLU A 102 6.86 15.45 0.53
N ARG A 103 6.46 15.27 -0.73
CA ARG A 103 5.76 16.29 -1.53
C ARG A 103 4.28 16.34 -1.19
N VAL A 104 3.66 15.19 -0.97
CA VAL A 104 2.23 15.07 -0.65
C VAL A 104 1.96 15.40 0.81
N MET A 105 2.89 15.08 1.71
CA MET A 105 2.76 15.26 3.17
C MET A 105 1.46 14.65 3.73
N PRO A 106 1.25 13.32 3.58
CA PRO A 106 0.03 12.70 4.08
C PRO A 106 -0.03 12.75 5.60
N ASP A 107 -1.23 12.96 6.16
CA ASP A 107 -1.49 12.80 7.59
C ASP A 107 -1.07 11.41 8.10
N ILE A 108 -1.40 10.38 7.32
CA ILE A 108 -1.16 8.97 7.60
C ILE A 108 -0.60 8.31 6.34
N LEU A 109 0.53 7.59 6.49
CA LEU A 109 1.10 6.70 5.50
C LEU A 109 0.95 5.26 6.00
N VAL A 110 0.22 4.44 5.24
CA VAL A 110 0.10 2.99 5.46
C VAL A 110 0.88 2.28 4.38
N GLU A 111 1.83 1.43 4.78
CA GLU A 111 2.64 0.59 3.90
C GLU A 111 2.93 -0.74 4.60
N ASP A 112 3.32 -1.75 3.83
CA ASP A 112 3.86 -2.97 4.40
C ASP A 112 5.35 -2.85 4.74
N ASN A 113 5.89 -3.87 5.40
CA ASN A 113 7.30 -3.95 5.79
C ASN A 113 8.22 -4.46 4.66
N CYS A 114 7.70 -4.79 3.47
CA CYS A 114 8.47 -5.23 2.29
C CYS A 114 9.48 -6.38 2.53
N GLU A 115 9.18 -7.32 3.45
CA GLU A 115 10.14 -8.35 3.88
C GLU A 115 10.68 -9.20 2.72
N SER A 116 9.84 -9.60 1.76
CA SER A 116 10.23 -10.43 0.62
C SER A 116 11.18 -9.77 -0.39
N ILE A 117 11.32 -8.44 -0.35
CA ILE A 117 12.09 -7.68 -1.36
C ILE A 117 13.22 -6.81 -0.79
N GLY A 118 13.46 -6.83 0.53
CA GLY A 118 14.57 -6.11 1.15
C GLY A 118 14.22 -5.26 2.37
N GLY A 119 13.00 -5.37 2.88
CA GLY A 119 12.56 -4.77 4.14
C GLY A 119 12.57 -3.25 4.14
N GLU A 120 13.03 -2.65 5.26
CA GLU A 120 13.15 -1.19 5.45
C GLU A 120 13.88 -0.46 4.31
N SER A 121 14.75 -1.17 3.57
CA SER A 121 15.51 -0.55 2.49
C SER A 121 14.63 -0.16 1.28
N GLU A 122 13.53 -0.90 1.08
CA GLU A 122 12.54 -0.73 0.01
C GLU A 122 11.32 0.10 0.44
N MET A 123 11.12 0.25 1.75
CA MET A 123 10.02 1.02 2.32
C MET A 123 10.12 2.55 2.06
N THR A 124 8.97 3.21 2.11
CA THR A 124 8.80 4.65 1.92
C THR A 124 9.20 5.44 3.17
N PHE A 125 8.54 5.20 4.30
CA PHE A 125 8.69 6.02 5.50
C PHE A 125 10.12 6.06 6.06
N PRO A 126 10.89 4.95 6.14
CA PRO A 126 12.27 4.98 6.64
C PRO A 126 13.16 5.97 5.90
N ARG A 127 12.89 6.23 4.61
CA ARG A 127 13.66 7.14 3.74
C ARG A 127 13.19 8.60 3.77
N VAL A 128 12.04 8.90 4.38
CA VAL A 128 11.54 10.28 4.54
C VAL A 128 12.47 11.09 5.45
N LYS A 129 12.75 12.35 5.10
CA LYS A 129 13.58 13.26 5.91
C LYS A 129 13.09 13.37 7.35
N PRO A 130 14.00 13.37 8.35
CA PRO A 130 13.63 13.38 9.77
C PRO A 130 12.66 14.50 10.18
N GLN A 131 12.76 15.67 9.54
CA GLN A 131 11.90 16.81 9.87
C GLN A 131 10.45 16.61 9.42
N LYS A 132 10.25 15.89 8.31
CA LYS A 132 8.93 15.58 7.74
C LYS A 132 8.30 14.35 8.39
N LYS A 133 9.10 13.36 8.82
CA LYS A 133 8.63 12.20 9.60
C LYS A 133 7.78 12.60 10.81
N LYS A 134 8.12 13.71 11.48
CA LYS A 134 7.37 14.21 12.65
C LYS A 134 5.93 14.65 12.32
N LEU A 135 5.64 14.87 11.05
CA LEU A 135 4.36 15.37 10.56
C LEU A 135 3.52 14.27 9.88
N ILE A 136 4.11 13.09 9.63
CA ILE A 136 3.47 11.97 8.96
C ILE A 136 3.33 10.84 9.96
N LYS A 137 2.10 10.41 10.23
CA LYS A 137 1.85 9.18 10.99
C LYS A 137 2.15 7.97 10.11
N SER A 138 3.23 7.26 10.39
CA SER A 138 3.50 5.96 9.76
C SER A 138 2.72 4.86 10.47
N ILE A 139 2.15 3.95 9.68
CA ILE A 139 1.58 2.68 10.13
C ILE A 139 2.14 1.61 9.20
N ILE A 140 2.91 0.68 9.75
CA ILE A 140 3.50 -0.44 9.03
C ILE A 140 2.63 -1.66 9.32
N VAL A 141 2.25 -2.37 8.26
CA VAL A 141 1.59 -3.67 8.36
C VAL A 141 2.56 -4.76 7.90
N ASN A 142 2.32 -6.00 8.31
CA ASN A 142 3.11 -7.10 7.77
C ASN A 142 2.79 -7.25 6.28
N GLU A 143 3.79 -7.56 5.47
CA GLU A 143 3.65 -7.83 4.05
C GLU A 143 2.53 -8.83 3.78
N PHE A 144 1.69 -8.52 2.80
CA PHE A 144 0.54 -9.33 2.38
C PHE A 144 -0.53 -9.59 3.45
N SER A 145 -0.44 -8.98 4.64
CA SER A 145 -1.45 -9.13 5.71
C SER A 145 -2.67 -8.22 5.54
N GLY A 146 -2.60 -7.28 4.60
CA GLY A 146 -3.68 -6.33 4.38
C GLY A 146 -3.75 -5.25 5.46
N ILE A 147 -4.91 -4.59 5.51
CA ILE A 147 -5.18 -3.49 6.45
C ILE A 147 -6.35 -3.80 7.39
N ASP A 148 -6.74 -5.08 7.48
CA ASP A 148 -7.94 -5.52 8.20
C ASP A 148 -7.84 -5.27 9.71
N ASN A 149 -6.63 -5.41 10.26
CA ASN A 149 -6.33 -5.20 11.69
C ASN A 149 -6.28 -3.71 12.09
N LEU A 150 -6.31 -2.79 11.13
CA LEU A 150 -6.28 -1.36 11.43
C LEU A 150 -7.65 -0.87 11.90
N PRO A 151 -7.72 0.15 12.79
CA PRO A 151 -8.99 0.69 13.25
C PRO A 151 -9.89 1.19 12.11
N ASP A 152 -11.18 0.93 12.23
CA ASP A 152 -12.19 1.48 11.31
C ASP A 152 -12.38 2.99 11.54
N ASP A 153 -12.32 3.46 12.79
CA ASP A 153 -12.47 4.87 13.15
C ASP A 153 -11.19 5.65 12.84
N ILE A 154 -11.31 6.77 12.12
CA ILE A 154 -10.16 7.55 11.65
C ILE A 154 -9.40 8.22 12.80
N ASN A 155 -10.08 8.58 13.89
CA ASN A 155 -9.44 9.16 15.07
C ASN A 155 -8.65 8.11 15.86
N GLN A 156 -9.13 6.87 15.89
CA GLN A 156 -8.38 5.72 16.40
C GLN A 156 -7.20 5.41 15.49
N LEU A 157 -7.37 5.42 14.17
CA LEU A 157 -6.27 5.21 13.22
C LEU A 157 -5.15 6.24 13.39
N ARG A 158 -5.49 7.53 13.56
CA ARG A 158 -4.51 8.60 13.85
C ARG A 158 -3.69 8.36 15.12
N ARG A 159 -4.28 7.69 16.11
CA ARG A 159 -3.64 7.35 17.39
C ARG A 159 -3.09 5.94 17.44
N PHE A 160 -3.28 5.15 16.37
CA PHE A 160 -2.91 3.74 16.35
C PHE A 160 -1.41 3.58 16.60
N THR A 161 -1.05 2.73 17.54
CA THR A 161 0.32 2.30 17.76
C THR A 161 0.34 0.80 17.51
N GLU A 162 1.23 0.34 16.63
CA GLU A 162 1.45 -1.09 16.44
C GLU A 162 1.66 -1.75 17.81
N THR A 163 0.88 -2.80 18.07
CA THR A 163 1.13 -3.66 19.23
C THR A 163 2.28 -4.56 18.80
N ARG A 164 3.48 -4.31 19.36
CA ARG A 164 4.64 -5.18 19.16
C ARG A 164 4.37 -6.59 19.67
#